data_AF-A0A7X5SAH1-F1
#
_entry.id   AF-A0A7X5SAH1-F1
#
_cell.length_a   1.000
_cell.length_b   1.000
_cell.length_c   1.000
_cell.angle_alpha   90.00
_cell.angle_beta   90.00
_cell.angle_gamma   90.00
#
_symmetry.space_group_name_H-M   'P 1'
#
loop_
_entity.id
_entity.type
_entity.pdbx_description
1 polymer ?
#
loop_
_entity_poly.entity_id
_entity_poly.type
_entity_poly.pdbx_seq_one_letter_code
_entity_poly.pdbx_strand_id
1 'polypeptide(L)'
;MSAQPSSTATRPNLGMQVTTFDNPMGIDGFEFVEFAAPADQAAQLHDYFRKMGFSAVLRHRSRAITVYRQGGVNFLLNEEPDSFAADFAAAHGPSACGFAIRFRTPAETVLQTVLGNGGEAVQDRADTRAVPAPVVKGI
;
A
#
# COMPACT_ATOMS: atom_id res chain seq x y z
N MET A 1 36.81 16.44 -38.11
CA MET A 1 35.76 15.52 -37.62
C MET A 1 34.97 16.27 -36.58
N SER A 2 33.81 16.81 -36.97
CA SER A 2 33.01 17.71 -36.13
C SER A 2 31.82 16.95 -35.54
N ALA A 3 31.71 16.96 -34.21
CA ALA A 3 30.57 16.43 -33.49
C ALA A 3 29.33 17.30 -33.75
N GLN A 4 28.21 16.69 -34.13
CA GLN A 4 26.91 17.35 -34.15
C GLN A 4 26.29 17.36 -32.75
N PRO A 5 25.73 18.49 -32.28
CA PRO A 5 24.99 18.53 -31.04
C PRO A 5 23.58 17.95 -31.24
N SER A 6 23.20 17.04 -30.34
CA SER A 6 21.87 16.46 -30.25
C SER A 6 20.81 17.54 -30.03
N SER A 7 19.89 17.68 -30.98
CA SER A 7 18.79 18.63 -30.92
C SER A 7 17.82 18.29 -29.79
N THR A 8 17.63 19.21 -28.85
CA THR A 8 16.50 19.23 -27.92
C THR A 8 15.21 19.36 -28.71
N ALA A 9 14.46 18.28 -28.84
CA ALA A 9 13.11 18.33 -29.39
C ALA A 9 12.20 19.14 -28.47
N THR A 10 11.88 20.37 -28.86
CA THR A 10 10.87 21.22 -28.22
C THR A 10 9.52 20.51 -28.28
N ARG A 11 9.05 19.99 -27.13
CA ARG A 11 7.68 19.50 -26.99
C ARG A 11 6.72 20.70 -27.14
N PRO A 12 5.63 20.59 -27.93
CA PRO A 12 4.64 21.66 -28.02
C PRO A 12 3.98 21.89 -26.66
N ASN A 13 4.04 23.12 -26.18
CA ASN A 13 3.32 23.55 -24.98
C ASN A 13 1.84 23.69 -25.35
N LEU A 14 1.00 22.70 -24.98
CA LEU A 14 -0.44 22.66 -25.30
C LEU A 14 -1.29 23.67 -24.50
N GLY A 15 -0.69 24.64 -23.79
CA GLY A 15 -1.43 25.58 -22.96
C GLY A 15 -2.09 24.96 -21.72
N MET A 16 -1.77 23.70 -21.40
CA MET A 16 -2.23 23.02 -20.19
C MET A 16 -1.45 23.58 -18.98
N GLN A 17 -2.09 24.45 -18.19
CA GLN A 17 -1.56 24.84 -16.89
C GLN A 17 -1.77 23.70 -15.91
N VAL A 18 -0.68 23.19 -15.33
CA VAL A 18 -0.76 22.20 -14.26
C VAL A 18 -1.27 22.89 -13.00
N THR A 19 -2.47 22.55 -12.55
CA THR A 19 -2.97 22.96 -11.23
C THR A 19 -2.19 22.23 -10.16
N THR A 20 -1.50 22.96 -9.28
CA THR A 20 -0.80 22.41 -8.12
C THR A 20 -1.63 22.64 -6.86
N PHE A 21 -1.83 21.59 -6.08
CA PHE A 21 -2.47 21.67 -4.76
C PHE A 21 -1.40 21.56 -3.67
N ASP A 22 -1.67 22.16 -2.50
CA ASP A 22 -0.81 21.99 -1.33
C ASP A 22 -0.81 20.52 -0.87
N ASN A 23 0.38 20.02 -0.53
CA ASN A 23 0.58 18.68 0.03
C ASN A 23 1.18 18.82 1.44
N PRO A 24 0.39 19.28 2.43
CA PRO A 24 0.90 19.68 3.75
C PRO A 24 1.54 18.52 4.53
N MET A 25 1.01 17.30 4.37
CA MET A 25 1.55 16.08 5.00
C MET A 25 2.58 15.35 4.13
N GLY A 26 2.84 15.85 2.92
CA GLY A 26 3.83 15.28 2.03
C GLY A 26 3.51 13.86 1.56
N ILE A 27 2.24 13.52 1.29
CA ILE A 27 1.82 12.24 0.70
C ILE A 27 2.67 11.93 -0.54
N ASP A 28 3.21 10.72 -0.60
CA ASP A 28 4.14 10.23 -1.62
C ASP A 28 3.73 8.86 -2.18
N GLY A 29 2.42 8.72 -2.40
CA GLY A 29 1.79 7.53 -2.98
C GLY A 29 1.62 6.36 -2.01
N PHE A 30 1.20 5.22 -2.56
CA PHE A 30 0.99 3.99 -1.81
C PHE A 30 2.28 3.21 -1.62
N GLU A 31 2.44 2.66 -0.42
CA GLU A 31 3.49 1.69 -0.12
C GLU A 31 3.04 0.27 -0.46
N PHE A 32 1.85 -0.13 0.00
CA PHE A 32 1.22 -1.40 -0.35
C PHE A 32 -0.29 -1.40 -0.13
N VAL A 33 -0.95 -2.43 -0.67
CA VAL A 33 -2.29 -2.86 -0.27
C VAL A 33 -2.19 -4.24 0.37
N GLU A 34 -2.84 -4.44 1.51
CA GLU A 34 -2.88 -5.69 2.24
C GLU A 34 -4.22 -6.38 2.00
N PHE A 35 -4.15 -7.64 1.57
CA PHE A 35 -5.29 -8.50 1.30
C PHE A 35 -5.32 -9.66 2.29
N ALA A 36 -6.53 -10.11 2.59
CA ALA A 36 -6.78 -11.28 3.40
C ALA A 36 -7.97 -12.06 2.83
N ALA A 37 -8.03 -13.35 3.13
CA ALA A 37 -9.15 -14.22 2.76
C ALA A 37 -9.33 -15.31 3.82
N PRO A 38 -10.55 -15.86 3.97
CA PRO A 38 -10.74 -17.11 4.69
C PRO A 38 -9.78 -18.20 4.18
N ALA A 39 -9.33 -19.09 5.07
CA ALA A 39 -8.26 -20.05 4.78
C ALA A 39 -8.56 -20.97 3.57
N ASP A 40 -9.82 -21.31 3.34
CA ASP A 40 -10.31 -22.11 2.21
C ASP A 40 -10.35 -21.32 0.88
N GLN A 41 -10.19 -20.00 0.93
CA GLN A 41 -10.27 -19.10 -0.22
C GLN A 41 -8.94 -18.39 -0.54
N ALA A 42 -7.94 -18.43 0.33
CA ALA A 42 -6.64 -17.78 0.15
C ALA A 42 -5.94 -18.16 -1.17
N ALA A 43 -6.08 -19.43 -1.60
CA ALA A 43 -5.53 -19.91 -2.86
C ALA A 43 -6.04 -19.14 -4.09
N GLN A 44 -7.27 -18.60 -4.04
CA GLN A 44 -7.85 -17.81 -5.14
C GLN A 44 -7.12 -16.47 -5.30
N LEU A 45 -6.77 -15.80 -4.19
CA LEU A 45 -6.02 -14.54 -4.24
C LEU A 45 -4.62 -14.73 -4.83
N HIS A 46 -3.94 -15.83 -4.47
CA HIS A 46 -2.67 -16.20 -5.09
C HIS A 46 -2.78 -16.36 -6.61
N ASP A 47 -3.83 -17.03 -7.09
CA ASP A 47 -4.07 -17.21 -8.53
C ASP A 47 -4.37 -15.87 -9.23
N TYR A 48 -5.23 -15.04 -8.64
CA TYR A 48 -5.56 -13.72 -9.18
C TYR A 48 -4.35 -12.80 -9.28
N PHE A 49 -3.50 -12.75 -8.27
CA PHE A 49 -2.28 -11.93 -8.31
C PHE A 49 -1.36 -12.34 -9.45
N ARG A 50 -1.17 -13.64 -9.68
CA ARG A 50 -0.37 -14.15 -10.80
C ARG A 50 -1.00 -13.81 -12.15
N LYS A 51 -2.32 -13.97 -12.30
CA LYS A 51 -3.06 -13.61 -13.52
C LYS A 51 -3.00 -12.11 -13.81
N MET A 52 -2.92 -11.27 -12.79
CA MET A 52 -2.71 -9.82 -12.92
C MET A 52 -1.24 -9.43 -13.20
N GLY A 53 -0.32 -10.40 -13.32
CA GLY A 53 1.09 -10.15 -13.61
C GLY A 53 1.97 -9.89 -12.39
N PHE A 54 1.47 -10.10 -11.18
CA PHE A 54 2.30 -10.01 -9.97
C PHE A 54 3.08 -11.30 -9.74
N SER A 55 4.30 -11.15 -9.22
CA SER A 55 5.13 -12.27 -8.78
C SER A 55 5.27 -12.26 -7.26
N ALA A 56 5.21 -13.42 -6.62
CA ALA A 56 5.60 -13.55 -5.21
C ALA A 56 7.11 -13.32 -5.10
N VAL A 57 7.52 -12.23 -4.44
CA VAL A 57 8.93 -11.81 -4.37
C VAL A 57 9.53 -11.96 -2.97
N LEU A 58 8.70 -11.93 -1.92
CA LEU A 58 9.15 -12.07 -0.54
C LEU A 58 8.12 -12.87 0.27
N ARG A 59 8.60 -13.54 1.31
CA ARG A 59 7.76 -14.14 2.35
C ARG A 59 8.29 -13.70 3.71
N HIS A 60 7.41 -13.34 4.63
CA HIS A 60 7.81 -12.99 5.98
C HIS A 60 8.46 -14.20 6.67
N ARG A 61 9.47 -13.96 7.52
CA ARG A 61 10.30 -15.03 8.08
C ARG A 61 9.54 -15.96 9.03
N SER A 62 8.62 -15.40 9.80
CA SER A 62 7.90 -16.11 10.88
C SER A 62 6.38 -16.06 10.76
N ARG A 63 5.85 -15.29 9.80
CA ARG A 63 4.41 -15.04 9.68
C ARG A 63 3.96 -15.45 8.29
N ALA A 64 2.70 -15.87 8.15
CA ALA A 64 2.12 -16.30 6.91
C ALA A 64 1.75 -15.09 6.02
N ILE A 65 2.74 -14.26 5.69
CA ILE A 65 2.58 -13.08 4.85
C ILE A 65 3.45 -13.23 3.61
N THR A 66 2.84 -13.11 2.43
CA THR A 66 3.53 -13.16 1.13
C THR A 66 3.43 -11.81 0.44
N VAL A 67 4.56 -11.27 -0.02
CA VAL A 67 4.59 -10.03 -0.82
C VAL A 67 4.62 -10.38 -2.30
N TYR A 68 3.63 -9.85 -3.00
CA TYR A 68 3.49 -9.87 -4.45
C TYR A 68 3.90 -8.51 -5.02
N ARG A 69 4.69 -8.49 -6.10
CA ARG A 69 5.16 -7.26 -6.73
C ARG A 69 5.00 -7.27 -8.24
N GLN A 70 4.63 -6.11 -8.78
CA GLN A 70 4.64 -5.78 -10.20
C GLN A 70 5.11 -4.33 -10.35
N GLY A 71 6.32 -4.13 -10.90
CA GLY A 71 6.94 -2.80 -10.93
C GLY A 71 7.06 -2.19 -9.53
N GLY A 72 6.51 -0.99 -9.35
CA GLY A 72 6.49 -0.26 -8.07
C GLY A 72 5.29 -0.58 -7.15
N VAL A 73 4.43 -1.54 -7.50
CA VAL A 73 3.23 -1.89 -6.72
C VAL A 73 3.48 -3.11 -5.86
N ASN A 74 3.11 -3.03 -4.58
CA ASN A 74 3.20 -4.12 -3.61
C ASN A 74 1.81 -4.54 -3.14
N PHE A 75 1.52 -5.83 -3.26
CA PHE A 75 0.40 -6.47 -2.55
C PHE A 75 0.94 -7.39 -1.48
N LEU A 76 0.36 -7.32 -0.29
CA LEU A 76 0.59 -8.30 0.75
C LEU A 76 -0.62 -9.23 0.77
N LEU A 77 -0.38 -10.54 0.76
CA LEU A 77 -1.40 -11.50 1.20
C LEU A 77 -1.06 -11.91 2.63
N ASN A 78 -1.92 -11.54 3.57
CA ASN A 78 -1.80 -11.90 4.98
C ASN A 78 -2.73 -13.08 5.28
N GLU A 79 -2.13 -14.23 5.54
CA GLU A 79 -2.77 -15.49 5.87
C GLU A 79 -2.49 -15.87 7.34
N GLU A 80 -2.01 -14.91 8.15
CA GLU A 80 -1.69 -15.14 9.56
C GLU A 80 -2.98 -15.43 10.35
N PRO A 81 -3.09 -16.60 11.02
CA PRO A 81 -4.23 -16.89 11.88
C PRO A 81 -4.24 -15.97 13.11
N ASP A 82 -5.38 -15.90 13.80
CA ASP A 82 -5.55 -15.13 15.05
C ASP A 82 -5.07 -13.67 14.95
N SER A 83 -5.29 -13.05 13.79
CA SER A 83 -4.84 -11.69 13.46
C SER A 83 -6.00 -10.79 13.06
N PHE A 84 -5.76 -9.47 13.04
CA PHE A 84 -6.71 -8.52 12.47
C PHE A 84 -7.13 -8.89 11.04
N ALA A 85 -6.18 -9.33 10.22
CA ALA A 85 -6.43 -9.73 8.84
C ALA A 85 -7.36 -10.96 8.77
N ALA A 86 -7.17 -11.94 9.66
CA ALA A 86 -8.05 -13.11 9.75
C ALA A 86 -9.47 -12.72 10.21
N ASP A 87 -9.58 -11.87 11.24
CA ASP A 87 -10.87 -11.40 11.75
C ASP A 87 -11.63 -10.60 10.67
N PHE A 88 -10.92 -9.73 9.93
CA PHE A 88 -11.49 -8.97 8.81
C PHE A 88 -11.94 -9.90 7.66
N ALA A 89 -11.12 -10.88 7.30
CA ALA A 89 -11.46 -11.84 6.25
C ALA A 89 -12.66 -12.73 6.61
N ALA A 90 -12.83 -13.08 7.89
CA ALA A 90 -14.01 -13.82 8.35
C ALA A 90 -15.30 -13.01 8.19
N ALA A 91 -15.23 -11.69 8.39
CA ALA A 91 -16.38 -10.79 8.24
C ALA A 91 -16.67 -10.42 6.77
N HIS A 92 -15.65 -10.31 5.93
CA HIS A 92 -15.76 -9.71 4.59
C HIS A 92 -15.42 -10.64 3.42
N GLY A 93 -14.94 -11.85 3.68
CA GLY A 93 -14.41 -12.75 2.65
C GLY A 93 -13.08 -12.24 2.06
N PRO A 94 -12.67 -12.76 0.87
CA PRO A 94 -11.48 -12.30 0.17
C PRO A 94 -11.57 -10.81 -0.16
N SER A 95 -10.72 -9.99 0.47
CA SER A 95 -10.84 -8.53 0.40
C SER A 95 -9.51 -7.83 0.71
N ALA A 96 -9.45 -6.53 0.40
CA ALA A 96 -8.39 -5.66 0.91
C ALA A 96 -8.75 -5.25 2.34
N CYS A 97 -7.93 -5.65 3.31
CA CYS A 97 -8.15 -5.37 4.74
C CYS A 97 -7.36 -4.15 5.23
N GLY A 98 -6.42 -3.64 4.42
CA GLY A 98 -5.63 -2.45 4.76
C GLY A 98 -4.79 -1.93 3.61
N PHE A 99 -4.21 -0.75 3.79
CA PHE A 99 -3.24 -0.18 2.87
C PHE A 99 -2.29 0.75 3.63
N ALA A 100 -1.10 0.97 3.07
CA ALA A 100 -0.11 1.88 3.61
C ALA A 100 0.20 3.00 2.61
N ILE A 101 0.36 4.22 3.12
CA ILE A 101 0.73 5.41 2.36
C ILE A 101 2.13 5.84 2.79
N ARG A 102 2.96 6.23 1.82
CA ARG A 102 4.23 6.90 2.09
C ARG A 102 4.01 8.38 2.34
N PHE A 103 4.73 8.92 3.31
CA PHE A 103 4.75 10.34 3.61
C PHE A 103 6.19 10.81 3.68
N ARG A 104 6.44 12.03 3.19
CA ARG A 104 7.70 12.75 3.41
C ARG A 104 7.79 13.30 4.83
N THR A 105 6.64 13.59 5.43
CA THR A 105 6.53 13.98 6.84
C THR A 105 6.60 12.73 7.74
N PRO A 106 7.26 12.79 8.92
CA PRO A 106 7.31 11.68 9.85
C PRO A 106 5.93 11.12 10.21
N ALA A 107 5.80 9.79 10.28
CA ALA A 107 4.53 9.11 10.45
C ALA A 107 3.80 9.50 11.74
N GLU A 108 4.53 9.79 12.81
CA GLU A 108 3.99 10.24 14.10
C GLU A 108 3.32 11.61 13.96
N THR A 109 3.93 12.54 13.23
CA THR A 109 3.36 13.87 12.97
C THR A 109 2.09 13.77 12.12
N VAL A 110 2.11 12.89 11.11
CA VAL A 110 0.94 12.61 10.27
C VAL A 110 -0.18 12.03 11.13
N LEU A 111 0.12 11.05 12.00
CA LEU A 111 -0.86 10.49 12.92
C LEU A 111 -1.51 11.57 13.79
N GLN A 112 -0.72 12.45 14.43
CA GLN A 112 -1.28 13.52 15.27
C GLN A 112 -2.22 14.43 14.49
N THR A 113 -1.89 14.73 13.24
CA THR A 113 -2.74 15.56 12.38
C THR A 113 -4.04 14.85 12.02
N VAL A 114 -3.98 13.56 11.69
CA VAL A 114 -5.17 12.74 11.40
C VAL A 114 -6.08 12.68 12.61
N LEU A 115 -5.53 12.44 13.81
CA LEU A 115 -6.30 12.41 15.06
C LEU A 115 -6.92 13.79 15.37
N GLY A 116 -6.15 14.87 15.19
CA GLY A 116 -6.66 16.23 15.38
C GLY A 116 -7.80 16.62 14.42
N ASN A 117 -7.87 15.96 13.26
CA ASN A 117 -8.91 16.13 12.26
C ASN A 117 -10.08 15.13 12.41
N GLY A 118 -10.15 14.39 13.51
CA GLY A 118 -11.25 13.47 13.81
C GLY A 118 -11.04 12.02 13.34
N GLY A 119 -9.86 11.67 12.85
CA GLY A 119 -9.50 10.28 12.61
C GLY A 119 -9.32 9.50 13.91
N GLU A 120 -9.51 8.18 13.83
CA GLU A 120 -9.44 7.29 15.01
C GLU A 120 -8.22 6.37 14.92
N ALA A 121 -7.47 6.25 16.02
CA ALA A 121 -6.38 5.28 16.10
C ALA A 121 -6.92 3.85 16.26
N VAL A 122 -6.27 2.88 15.61
CA VAL A 122 -6.58 1.45 15.79
C VAL A 122 -5.51 0.85 16.69
N GLN A 123 -5.91 0.37 17.87
CA GLN A 123 -5.01 -0.36 18.78
C GLN A 123 -5.32 -1.85 18.88
N ASP A 124 -6.47 -2.28 18.34
CA ASP A 124 -6.83 -3.68 18.32
C ASP A 124 -5.81 -4.52 17.53
N ARG A 125 -5.47 -5.71 18.06
CA ARG A 125 -4.52 -6.67 17.47
C ARG A 125 -3.23 -6.03 16.93
N ALA A 126 -2.70 -5.00 17.59
CA ALA A 126 -1.61 -4.17 17.08
C ALA A 126 -0.30 -4.94 16.80
N ASP A 127 -0.06 -6.02 17.53
CA ASP A 127 1.04 -6.96 17.37
C ASP A 127 0.95 -7.81 16.10
N THR A 128 -0.24 -7.87 15.50
CA THR A 128 -0.52 -8.65 14.28
C THR A 128 -0.45 -7.81 12.99
N ARG A 129 0.02 -6.57 13.05
CA ARG A 129 0.19 -5.71 11.85
C ARG A 129 1.28 -6.24 10.93
N ALA A 130 1.10 -6.14 9.61
CA ALA A 130 2.13 -6.57 8.66
C ALA A 130 3.43 -5.75 8.73
N VAL A 131 3.34 -4.47 9.13
CA VAL A 131 4.49 -3.56 9.31
C VAL A 131 4.38 -2.79 10.62
N PRO A 132 5.51 -2.42 11.26
CA PRO A 132 5.52 -1.66 12.50
C PRO A 132 5.33 -0.16 12.23
N ALA A 133 4.14 0.22 11.78
CA ALA A 133 3.76 1.62 11.51
C ALA A 133 2.49 2.04 12.26
N PRO A 134 2.25 3.35 12.45
CA PRO A 134 0.98 3.87 12.93
C PRO A 134 -0.19 3.47 12.02
N VAL A 135 -1.35 3.18 12.63
CA VAL A 135 -2.57 2.78 11.92
C VAL A 135 -3.74 3.60 12.43
N VAL A 136 -4.58 4.06 11.50
CA VAL A 136 -5.85 4.72 11.77
C VAL A 136 -6.99 3.93 11.13
N LYS A 137 -8.19 4.07 11.68
CA LYS A 137 -9.38 3.39 11.17
C LYS A 137 -9.75 3.93 9.80
N GLY A 138 -10.04 3.03 8.87
CA GLY A 138 -10.49 3.37 7.52
C GLY A 138 -12.02 3.45 7.45
N ILE A 139 -12.67 2.29 7.53
CA ILE A 139 -14.15 2.12 7.56
C ILE A 139 -14.59 1.58 8.93
#